data_AF-A0A267F2B6-F1
#
_entry.id   AF-A0A267F2B6-F1
#
_cell.length_a   1.000
_cell.length_b   1.000
_cell.length_c   1.000
_cell.angle_alpha   90.00
_cell.angle_beta   90.00
_cell.angle_gamma   90.00
#
_symmetry.space_group_name_H-M   'P 1'
#
loop_
_entity.id
_entity.type
_entity.pdbx_description
1 polymer ?
#
loop_
_entity_poly.entity_id
_entity_poly.type
_entity_poly.pdbx_seq_one_letter_code
_entity_poly.pdbx_strand_id
1 'polypeptide(L)'
;MPPKTTRRNTNKRKALAESAKTAPDAKVAKAQKSAKADKSANAEKSKKAEKSAKTKNFGTAASAMNPFADLPGTLTDPGWRRLLQPLFQTDSWRALIDKLAARQADGEVIYPPVSCVLRAFNLTPLDSVRVVILGQDPYHGPGQADGLAFSFSGNEALPPTLKNLFKELAADIPGFVAPKSGCLEKWARRAYCC
;
A
#
# COMPACT_ATOMS: atom_id res chain seq x y z
N MET A 1 -44.76 -56.98 -28.95
CA MET A 1 -45.56 -55.76 -29.19
C MET A 1 -45.20 -54.69 -28.16
N PRO A 2 -45.12 -53.40 -28.53
CA PRO A 2 -44.60 -52.26 -27.73
C PRO A 2 -45.72 -51.56 -26.92
N PRO A 3 -45.45 -50.53 -26.09
CA PRO A 3 -45.35 -49.12 -26.55
C PRO A 3 -44.25 -48.30 -25.80
N LYS A 4 -43.57 -47.26 -26.37
CA LYS A 4 -43.99 -45.84 -26.60
C LYS A 4 -44.70 -45.25 -25.36
N THR A 5 -44.40 -44.08 -24.76
CA THR A 5 -44.09 -42.75 -25.31
C THR A 5 -43.96 -41.70 -24.16
N THR A 6 -43.17 -40.64 -24.37
CA THR A 6 -43.46 -39.21 -24.05
C THR A 6 -43.55 -38.70 -22.60
N ARG A 7 -42.71 -37.69 -22.24
CA ARG A 7 -43.14 -36.28 -22.05
C ARG A 7 -42.01 -35.29 -21.80
N ARG A 8 -42.09 -34.16 -22.52
CA ARG A 8 -41.39 -32.87 -22.32
C ARG A 8 -41.95 -32.12 -21.09
N ASN A 9 -41.13 -31.25 -20.50
CA ASN A 9 -41.43 -29.82 -20.20
C ASN A 9 -40.14 -29.18 -19.66
N THR A 10 -39.44 -28.24 -20.32
CA THR A 10 -39.74 -26.82 -20.65
C THR A 10 -39.91 -25.87 -19.45
N ASN A 11 -39.13 -24.78 -19.57
CA ASN A 11 -39.34 -23.41 -19.09
C ASN A 11 -39.01 -23.04 -17.62
N LYS A 12 -37.97 -22.21 -17.45
CA LYS A 12 -38.13 -20.74 -17.36
C LYS A 12 -36.78 -20.03 -17.25
N ARG A 13 -36.31 -19.43 -18.35
CA ARG A 13 -35.45 -18.24 -18.33
C ARG A 13 -36.30 -17.09 -18.85
N LYS A 14 -36.54 -16.08 -18.02
CA LYS A 14 -37.28 -14.87 -18.38
C LYS A 14 -36.26 -13.73 -18.47
N ALA A 15 -35.96 -13.34 -19.69
CA ALA A 15 -35.37 -12.04 -20.02
C ALA A 15 -36.51 -11.07 -20.32
N LEU A 16 -36.40 -9.82 -19.87
CA LEU A 16 -37.14 -8.71 -20.44
C LEU A 16 -36.32 -7.43 -20.22
N ALA A 17 -35.98 -6.78 -21.32
CA ALA A 17 -35.49 -5.41 -21.38
C ALA A 17 -36.65 -4.50 -21.81
N GLU A 18 -36.47 -3.20 -21.51
CA GLU A 18 -36.86 -2.02 -22.28
C GLU A 18 -37.96 -1.06 -21.76
N SER A 19 -37.62 0.23 -21.90
CA SER A 19 -38.45 1.44 -22.12
C SER A 19 -38.81 2.42 -20.98
N ALA A 20 -38.06 3.54 -20.96
CA ALA A 20 -38.45 4.97 -21.04
C ALA A 20 -39.54 5.59 -20.13
N LYS A 21 -39.21 6.74 -19.47
CA LYS A 21 -39.97 8.02 -19.50
C LYS A 21 -39.42 9.17 -18.58
N THR A 22 -39.21 10.34 -19.21
CA THR A 22 -39.49 11.77 -18.82
C THR A 22 -39.10 12.42 -17.48
N ALA A 23 -38.55 13.65 -17.59
CA ALA A 23 -38.26 14.69 -16.57
C ALA A 23 -39.55 15.42 -16.07
N PRO A 24 -39.54 16.36 -15.07
CA PRO A 24 -38.95 17.72 -15.24
C PRO A 24 -38.41 18.47 -13.98
N ASP A 25 -37.76 19.62 -14.24
CA ASP A 25 -37.64 20.90 -13.50
C ASP A 25 -37.00 21.04 -12.10
N ALA A 26 -35.93 21.85 -12.02
CA ALA A 26 -35.91 23.13 -11.29
C ALA A 26 -34.61 23.95 -11.50
N LYS A 27 -34.75 25.14 -12.07
CA LYS A 27 -33.78 26.26 -12.10
C LYS A 27 -33.84 27.08 -10.79
N VAL A 28 -32.91 28.04 -10.67
CA VAL A 28 -32.83 29.26 -9.79
C VAL A 28 -31.61 29.15 -8.85
N ALA A 29 -30.61 30.05 -8.75
CA ALA A 29 -30.41 31.43 -9.20
C ALA A 29 -28.91 31.79 -9.44
N LYS A 30 -28.70 32.76 -10.33
CA LYS A 30 -27.55 33.68 -10.51
C LYS A 30 -27.87 34.91 -9.63
N ALA A 31 -27.00 35.73 -9.02
CA ALA A 31 -25.88 36.50 -9.56
C ALA A 31 -25.37 37.50 -8.46
N GLN A 32 -24.06 37.81 -8.47
CA GLN A 32 -23.41 39.17 -8.45
C GLN A 32 -23.75 40.18 -7.31
N LYS A 33 -22.93 41.17 -6.87
CA LYS A 33 -21.68 41.87 -7.27
C LYS A 33 -21.28 42.78 -6.06
N SER A 34 -20.02 43.13 -5.76
CA SER A 34 -19.30 44.36 -6.19
C SER A 34 -18.18 44.67 -5.14
N ALA A 35 -16.89 44.84 -5.52
CA ALA A 35 -16.12 46.08 -5.82
C ALA A 35 -15.65 46.87 -4.54
N LYS A 36 -14.47 47.51 -4.38
CA LYS A 36 -13.37 48.00 -5.25
C LYS A 36 -12.21 48.59 -4.39
N ALA A 37 -10.95 48.51 -4.87
CA ALA A 37 -9.78 49.47 -4.81
C ALA A 37 -9.28 50.07 -3.46
N ASP A 38 -8.02 50.50 -3.23
CA ASP A 38 -6.86 50.87 -4.08
C ASP A 38 -5.54 50.98 -3.26
N LYS A 39 -4.39 50.75 -3.94
CA LYS A 39 -3.04 51.39 -3.85
C LYS A 39 -2.25 51.58 -2.54
N SER A 40 -0.98 51.10 -2.52
CA SER A 40 0.23 51.90 -2.85
C SER A 40 1.54 51.16 -2.50
N ALA A 41 2.56 51.37 -3.33
CA ALA A 41 3.94 50.88 -3.21
C ALA A 41 4.83 51.82 -2.36
N ASN A 42 5.98 51.35 -1.86
CA ASN A 42 7.33 51.79 -2.27
C ASN A 42 8.46 51.08 -1.47
N ALA A 43 9.66 51.16 -2.03
CA ALA A 43 10.87 50.37 -1.87
C ALA A 43 11.90 50.86 -0.81
N GLU A 44 13.08 50.21 -0.86
CA GLU A 44 14.41 50.53 -0.30
C GLU A 44 14.75 49.98 1.10
N LYS A 45 15.96 49.49 1.44
CA LYS A 45 17.17 49.00 0.73
C LYS A 45 18.17 48.54 1.82
N SER A 46 19.09 47.65 1.45
CA SER A 46 20.49 47.57 1.92
C SER A 46 20.91 46.81 3.20
N LYS A 47 21.63 45.69 2.95
CA LYS A 47 23.03 45.36 3.34
C LYS A 47 23.42 45.30 4.84
N LYS A 48 23.91 44.11 5.27
CA LYS A 48 25.35 43.72 5.41
C LYS A 48 25.62 42.90 6.69
N ALA A 49 26.42 41.83 6.53
CA ALA A 49 27.35 41.24 7.51
C ALA A 49 26.75 40.68 8.81
N GLU A 50 27.36 39.75 9.54
CA GLU A 50 28.43 38.76 9.39
C GLU A 50 28.40 38.04 10.76
N LYS A 51 28.69 36.74 10.80
CA LYS A 51 29.11 35.95 11.97
C LYS A 51 28.44 36.25 13.33
N SER A 52 27.65 35.28 13.79
CA SER A 52 27.76 34.85 15.18
C SER A 52 27.62 33.33 15.25
N ALA A 53 28.77 32.65 15.18
CA ALA A 53 28.90 31.29 15.68
C ALA A 53 28.73 31.36 17.20
N LYS A 54 27.49 31.16 17.66
CA LYS A 54 27.20 30.93 19.07
C LYS A 54 26.91 29.46 19.24
N THR A 55 27.97 28.74 19.63
CA THR A 55 27.97 27.41 20.20
C THR A 55 26.80 27.29 21.19
N LYS A 56 25.73 26.62 20.76
CA LYS A 56 24.72 26.10 21.68
C LYS A 56 25.04 24.63 21.87
N ASN A 57 25.48 24.34 23.08
CA ASN A 57 25.55 23.02 23.66
C ASN A 57 24.30 22.21 23.27
N PHE A 58 24.48 21.18 22.45
CA PHE A 58 23.56 20.06 22.46
C PHE A 58 23.85 19.29 23.74
N GLY A 59 23.15 19.71 24.80
CA GLY A 59 22.93 18.86 25.95
C GLY A 59 22.31 17.55 25.47
N THR A 60 22.85 16.47 26.01
CA THR A 60 22.37 15.10 25.92
C THR A 60 20.91 15.04 26.36
N ALA A 61 20.00 15.20 25.42
CA ALA A 61 18.61 14.75 25.53
C ALA A 61 18.55 13.37 24.87
N ALA A 62 18.06 12.36 25.59
CA ALA A 62 17.90 11.01 25.10
C ALA A 62 17.14 11.02 23.76
N SER A 63 17.87 10.80 22.66
CA SER A 63 17.31 10.63 21.34
C SER A 63 16.45 9.38 21.37
N ALA A 64 15.13 9.53 21.19
CA ALA A 64 14.29 8.41 20.80
C ALA A 64 14.92 7.83 19.53
N MET A 65 15.58 6.67 19.65
CA MET A 65 16.28 6.05 18.52
C MET A 65 15.25 5.84 17.40
N ASN A 66 15.51 6.43 16.23
CA ASN A 66 14.66 6.24 15.05
C ASN A 66 14.64 4.74 14.72
N PRO A 67 13.50 4.05 14.88
CA PRO A 67 13.45 2.60 14.71
C PRO A 67 13.67 2.19 13.24
N PHE A 68 13.47 3.11 12.29
CA PHE A 68 13.66 2.87 10.87
C PHE A 68 15.10 3.11 10.39
N ALA A 69 15.97 3.70 11.22
CA ALA A 69 17.33 4.06 10.82
C ALA A 69 18.17 2.84 10.41
N ASP A 70 17.98 1.70 11.07
CA ASP A 70 18.69 0.45 10.77
C ASP A 70 17.90 -0.50 9.86
N LEU A 71 16.92 0.00 9.10
CA LEU A 71 16.23 -0.83 8.09
C LEU A 71 17.20 -1.56 7.15
N PRO A 72 18.27 -0.93 6.61
CA PRO A 72 19.27 -1.64 5.81
C PRO A 72 19.98 -2.76 6.57
N GLY A 73 20.14 -2.63 7.90
CA GLY A 73 20.72 -3.66 8.76
C GLY A 73 19.88 -4.94 8.80
N THR A 74 18.55 -4.81 8.70
CA THR A 74 17.60 -5.94 8.73
C THR A 74 17.64 -6.83 7.48
N LEU A 75 18.30 -6.40 6.40
CA LEU A 75 18.38 -7.12 5.14
C LEU A 75 19.48 -8.20 5.18
N THR A 76 19.09 -9.47 5.24
CA THR A 76 20.02 -10.59 5.48
C THR A 76 20.66 -11.14 4.21
N ASP A 77 20.00 -11.01 3.05
CA ASP A 77 20.52 -11.52 1.79
C ASP A 77 21.62 -10.59 1.23
N PRO A 78 22.83 -11.12 0.93
CA PRO A 78 23.94 -10.31 0.43
C PRO A 78 23.72 -9.79 -0.99
N GLY A 79 22.93 -10.48 -1.82
CA GLY A 79 22.58 -10.06 -3.18
C GLY A 79 21.72 -8.81 -3.15
N TRP A 80 20.62 -8.86 -2.41
CA TRP A 80 19.73 -7.72 -2.18
C TRP A 80 20.45 -6.57 -1.48
N ARG A 81 21.27 -6.85 -0.46
CA ARG A 81 22.05 -5.81 0.23
C ARG A 81 22.94 -5.05 -0.74
N ARG A 82 23.69 -5.75 -1.58
CA ARG A 82 24.56 -5.13 -2.60
C ARG A 82 23.75 -4.32 -3.61
N LEU A 83 22.62 -4.85 -4.07
CA LEU A 83 21.76 -4.20 -5.07
C LEU A 83 21.11 -2.91 -4.53
N LEU A 84 20.64 -2.93 -3.28
CA LEU A 84 19.93 -1.82 -2.64
C LEU A 84 20.85 -0.84 -1.90
N GLN A 85 22.12 -1.18 -1.68
CA GLN A 85 23.10 -0.31 -1.00
C GLN A 85 23.11 1.12 -1.54
N PRO A 86 23.13 1.38 -2.87
CA PRO A 86 23.17 2.74 -3.39
C PRO A 86 21.88 3.52 -3.07
N LEU A 87 20.72 2.85 -3.06
CA LEU A 87 19.44 3.46 -2.70
C LEU A 87 19.48 4.01 -1.27
N PHE A 88 20.03 3.23 -0.33
CA PHE A 88 20.08 3.62 1.08
C PHE A 88 20.98 4.84 1.36
N GLN A 89 21.84 5.22 0.41
CA GLN A 89 22.71 6.39 0.51
C GLN A 89 22.08 7.67 -0.07
N THR A 90 20.93 7.56 -0.74
CA THR A 90 20.26 8.71 -1.38
C THR A 90 19.64 9.67 -0.37
N ASP A 91 19.54 10.94 -0.75
CA ASP A 91 18.83 11.97 0.04
C ASP A 91 17.35 11.64 0.20
N SER A 92 16.73 11.05 -0.84
CA SER A 92 15.34 10.63 -0.82
C SER A 92 15.08 9.52 0.20
N TRP A 93 15.99 8.55 0.33
CA TRP A 93 15.89 7.52 1.36
C TRP A 93 15.97 8.13 2.77
N ARG A 94 16.95 9.01 3.02
CA ARG A 94 17.09 9.69 4.32
C ARG A 94 15.85 10.48 4.68
N ALA A 95 15.32 11.27 3.75
CA ALA A 95 14.09 12.03 3.93
C ALA A 95 12.87 11.14 4.21
N LEU A 96 12.79 9.95 3.59
CA LEU A 96 11.73 8.97 3.85
C LEU A 96 11.80 8.44 5.29
N ILE A 97 12.99 8.04 5.74
CA ILE A 97 13.23 7.52 7.09
C ILE A 97 12.91 8.57 8.16
N ASP A 98 13.32 9.82 7.94
CA ASP A 98 13.01 10.93 8.85
C ASP A 98 11.51 11.21 8.90
N LYS A 99 10.83 11.15 7.75
CA LYS A 99 9.38 11.32 7.68
C LYS A 99 8.63 10.22 8.45
N LEU A 100 9.03 8.95 8.30
CA LEU A 100 8.42 7.84 9.04
C LEU A 100 8.63 7.97 10.55
N ALA A 101 9.84 8.37 10.96
CA ALA A 101 10.15 8.59 12.37
C ALA A 101 9.34 9.74 12.98
N ALA A 102 9.19 10.85 12.24
CA ALA A 102 8.34 11.96 12.67
C ALA A 102 6.89 11.54 12.83
N ARG A 103 6.33 10.79 11.87
CA ARG A 103 4.95 10.28 11.92
C ARG A 103 4.72 9.36 13.13
N GLN A 104 5.68 8.47 13.39
CA GLN A 104 5.61 7.60 14.58
C GLN A 104 5.72 8.40 15.88
N ALA A 105 6.57 9.44 15.93
CA ALA A 105 6.71 10.31 17.09
C ALA A 105 5.44 11.16 17.33
N ASP A 106 4.71 11.52 16.27
CA ASP A 106 3.40 12.19 16.32
C ASP A 106 2.27 11.25 16.78
N GLY A 107 2.56 9.97 17.03
CA GLY A 107 1.62 8.97 17.55
C GLY A 107 0.89 8.16 16.47
N GLU A 108 1.28 8.28 15.20
CA GLU A 108 0.74 7.42 14.14
C GLU A 108 1.25 5.98 14.28
N VAL A 109 0.36 5.01 14.10
CA VAL A 109 0.71 3.59 14.08
C VAL A 109 1.12 3.19 12.68
N ILE A 110 2.38 2.78 12.52
CA ILE A 110 2.95 2.37 11.22
C ILE A 110 2.96 0.84 11.12
N TYR A 111 2.43 0.33 10.00
CA TYR A 111 2.45 -1.09 9.65
C TYR A 111 3.20 -1.32 8.34
N PRO A 112 3.83 -2.49 8.14
CA PRO A 112 4.04 -3.56 9.12
C PRO A 112 5.11 -3.16 10.18
N PRO A 113 5.34 -3.97 11.23
CA PRO A 113 6.47 -3.76 12.13
C PRO A 113 7.79 -3.62 11.36
N VAL A 114 8.71 -2.80 11.87
CA VAL A 114 10.00 -2.48 11.21
C VAL A 114 10.74 -3.74 10.75
N SER A 115 10.79 -4.78 11.59
CA SER A 115 11.43 -6.06 11.29
C SER A 115 10.85 -6.80 10.08
N CYS A 116 9.63 -6.44 9.68
CA CYS A 116 8.91 -7.05 8.58
C CYS A 116 8.98 -6.22 7.29
N VAL A 117 9.43 -4.95 7.33
CA VAL A 117 9.42 -4.05 6.15
C VAL A 117 10.19 -4.63 4.96
N LEU A 118 11.35 -5.26 5.21
CA LEU A 118 12.17 -5.90 4.17
C LEU A 118 12.01 -7.43 4.13
N ARG A 119 10.95 -7.98 4.72
CA ARG A 119 10.77 -9.44 4.86
C ARG A 119 10.68 -10.16 3.52
N ALA A 120 10.08 -9.56 2.49
CA ALA A 120 10.05 -10.14 1.14
C ALA A 120 11.45 -10.48 0.61
N PHE A 121 12.39 -9.55 0.74
CA PHE A 121 13.78 -9.72 0.30
C PHE A 121 14.53 -10.75 1.14
N ASN A 122 14.24 -10.84 2.44
CA ASN A 122 14.86 -11.82 3.33
C ASN A 122 14.36 -13.25 3.11
N LEU A 123 13.12 -13.41 2.63
CA LEU A 123 12.54 -14.73 2.36
C LEU A 123 12.93 -15.28 0.99
N THR A 124 13.28 -14.40 0.05
CA THR A 124 13.54 -14.75 -1.35
C THR A 124 14.91 -14.20 -1.75
N PRO A 125 16.00 -15.01 -1.66
CA PRO A 125 17.33 -14.62 -2.13
C PRO A 125 17.27 -14.11 -3.57
N LEU A 126 18.05 -13.06 -3.89
CA LEU A 126 17.98 -12.37 -5.17
C LEU A 126 18.10 -13.33 -6.37
N ASP A 127 19.05 -14.26 -6.31
CA ASP A 127 19.32 -15.21 -7.40
C ASP A 127 18.25 -16.30 -7.56
N SER A 128 17.36 -16.44 -6.56
CA SER A 128 16.26 -17.40 -6.62
C SER A 128 14.98 -16.82 -7.19
N VAL A 129 14.88 -15.49 -7.31
CA VAL A 129 13.67 -14.77 -7.74
C VAL A 129 13.21 -15.23 -9.12
N ARG A 130 11.93 -15.62 -9.25
CA ARG A 130 11.32 -15.99 -10.54
C ARG A 130 10.13 -15.14 -10.92
N VAL A 131 9.35 -14.69 -9.94
CA VAL A 131 8.12 -13.91 -10.15
C VAL A 131 8.07 -12.77 -9.14
N VAL A 132 7.79 -11.56 -9.64
CA VAL A 132 7.58 -10.36 -8.83
C VAL A 132 6.09 -10.04 -8.81
N ILE A 133 5.51 -9.88 -7.62
CA ILE A 133 4.10 -9.54 -7.41
C ILE A 133 4.03 -8.24 -6.63
N LEU A 134 3.62 -7.18 -7.32
CA LEU A 134 3.53 -5.85 -6.71
C LEU A 134 2.17 -5.63 -6.04
N GLY A 135 2.21 -5.28 -4.76
CA GLY A 135 1.07 -4.73 -4.03
C GLY A 135 1.05 -3.20 -4.07
N GLN A 136 -0.09 -2.60 -3.71
CA GLN A 136 -0.19 -1.15 -3.54
C GLN A 136 0.31 -0.74 -2.15
N ASP A 137 -0.45 -1.08 -1.12
CA ASP A 137 -0.14 -0.76 0.28
C ASP A 137 -0.28 -2.01 1.16
N PRO A 138 0.45 -2.08 2.29
CA PRO A 138 0.24 -3.11 3.29
C PRO A 138 -1.16 -2.98 3.92
N TYR A 139 -1.67 -4.09 4.44
CA TYR A 139 -2.87 -4.06 5.27
C TYR A 139 -2.68 -3.16 6.50
N HIS A 140 -3.70 -2.37 6.84
CA HIS A 140 -3.62 -1.29 7.83
C HIS A 140 -4.09 -1.70 9.24
N GLY A 141 -4.61 -2.93 9.42
CA GLY A 141 -5.05 -3.40 10.74
C GLY A 141 -3.92 -4.04 11.55
N PRO A 142 -4.02 -4.03 12.89
CA PRO A 142 -3.01 -4.63 13.77
C PRO A 142 -2.77 -6.10 13.43
N GLY A 143 -1.51 -6.47 13.18
CA GLY A 143 -1.11 -7.85 12.90
C GLY A 143 -1.57 -8.42 11.55
N GLN A 144 -2.18 -7.61 10.68
CA GLN A 144 -2.62 -8.07 9.36
C GLN A 144 -1.47 -8.17 8.35
N ALA A 145 -0.64 -7.13 8.28
CA ALA A 145 0.50 -7.06 7.37
C ALA A 145 1.77 -7.70 7.96
N ASP A 146 2.43 -8.53 7.16
CA ASP A 146 3.63 -9.28 7.54
C ASP A 146 4.83 -8.98 6.62
N GLY A 147 4.75 -7.93 5.78
CA GLY A 147 5.82 -7.55 4.87
C GLY A 147 5.87 -8.30 3.54
N LEU A 148 4.82 -9.05 3.20
CA LEU A 148 4.63 -9.66 1.88
C LEU A 148 3.38 -9.08 1.20
N ALA A 149 3.46 -8.80 -0.10
CA ALA A 149 2.31 -8.33 -0.87
C ALA A 149 1.18 -9.39 -0.82
N PHE A 150 -0.07 -8.91 -0.62
CA PHE A 150 -1.29 -9.73 -0.49
C PHE A 150 -1.34 -10.71 0.69
N SER A 151 -0.22 -10.99 1.36
CA SER A 151 -0.14 -11.89 2.51
C SER A 151 -0.88 -11.30 3.70
N PHE A 152 -1.66 -12.15 4.36
CA PHE A 152 -2.51 -11.77 5.47
C PHE A 152 -2.28 -12.71 6.65
N SER A 153 -1.85 -12.14 7.78
CA SER A 153 -1.55 -12.88 9.03
C SER A 153 -2.57 -12.63 10.14
N GLY A 154 -3.66 -11.91 9.86
CA GLY A 154 -4.73 -11.68 10.83
C GLY A 154 -5.53 -12.94 11.16
N ASN A 155 -6.15 -12.95 12.35
CA ASN A 155 -7.00 -14.06 12.83
C ASN A 155 -8.47 -13.94 12.39
N GLU A 156 -8.82 -12.83 11.75
CA GLU A 156 -10.16 -12.55 11.24
C GLU A 156 -10.36 -13.12 9.83
N ALA A 157 -11.52 -12.83 9.24
CA ALA A 157 -11.85 -13.32 7.90
C ALA A 157 -10.87 -12.79 6.85
N LEU A 158 -10.51 -13.65 5.88
CA LEU A 158 -9.60 -13.26 4.79
C LEU A 158 -10.11 -12.00 4.06
N PRO A 159 -9.21 -11.06 3.73
CA PRO A 159 -9.56 -9.86 2.97
C PRO A 159 -10.21 -10.20 1.61
N PRO A 160 -11.11 -9.35 1.10
CA PRO A 160 -11.77 -9.57 -0.19
C PRO A 160 -10.78 -9.76 -1.35
N THR A 161 -9.70 -8.99 -1.38
CA THR A 161 -8.63 -9.09 -2.39
C THR A 161 -8.01 -10.49 -2.42
N LEU A 162 -7.67 -11.03 -1.26
CA LEU A 162 -7.06 -12.36 -1.15
C LEU A 162 -8.06 -13.48 -1.46
N LYS A 163 -9.33 -13.31 -1.08
CA LYS A 163 -10.40 -14.23 -1.48
C LYS A 163 -10.56 -14.28 -3.00
N ASN A 164 -10.47 -13.14 -3.67
CA ASN A 164 -10.54 -13.08 -5.13
C ASN A 164 -9.31 -13.75 -5.75
N LEU A 165 -8.11 -13.49 -5.24
CA LEU A 165 -6.89 -14.19 -5.70
C LEU A 165 -7.05 -15.72 -5.63
N PHE A 166 -7.56 -16.25 -4.51
CA PHE A 166 -7.79 -17.69 -4.38
C PHE A 166 -8.90 -18.24 -5.28
N LYS A 167 -9.92 -17.44 -5.60
CA LYS A 167 -10.95 -17.83 -6.56
C LYS A 167 -10.39 -17.96 -7.98
N GLU A 168 -9.60 -16.97 -8.41
CA GLU A 168 -8.96 -17.02 -9.74
C GLU A 168 -8.00 -18.21 -9.83
N LEU A 169 -7.19 -18.45 -8.80
CA LEU A 169 -6.30 -19.61 -8.77
C LEU A 169 -7.03 -20.95 -8.78
N ALA A 170 -8.17 -21.04 -8.11
CA ALA A 170 -9.00 -22.25 -8.15
C ALA A 170 -9.67 -22.47 -9.52
N ALA A 171 -9.94 -21.40 -10.25
CA ALA A 171 -10.47 -21.48 -11.62
C ALA A 171 -9.39 -21.87 -12.63
N ASP A 172 -8.18 -21.31 -12.48
CA ASP A 172 -7.09 -21.47 -13.44
C ASP A 172 -6.26 -22.74 -13.25
N ILE A 173 -6.11 -23.23 -12.01
CA ILE A 173 -5.24 -24.35 -11.67
C ILE A 173 -6.09 -25.56 -11.24
N PRO A 174 -6.25 -26.58 -12.10
CA PRO A 174 -6.99 -27.79 -11.77
C PRO A 174 -6.44 -28.46 -10.50
N GLY A 175 -7.31 -28.73 -9.54
CA GLY A 175 -6.95 -29.36 -8.27
C GLY A 175 -6.38 -28.41 -7.21
N PHE A 176 -6.30 -27.10 -7.48
CA PHE A 176 -5.96 -26.12 -6.45
C PHE A 176 -7.07 -26.03 -5.39
N VAL A 177 -6.67 -26.14 -4.13
CA VAL A 177 -7.57 -25.98 -2.98
C VAL A 177 -7.15 -24.73 -2.23
N ALA A 178 -8.06 -23.75 -2.15
CA ALA A 178 -7.80 -22.50 -1.45
C ALA A 178 -7.45 -22.78 0.03
N PRO A 179 -6.31 -22.28 0.53
CA PRO A 179 -5.94 -22.46 1.92
C PRO A 179 -6.86 -21.64 2.83
N LYS A 180 -7.02 -22.11 4.08
CA LYS A 180 -7.75 -21.37 5.12
C LYS A 180 -6.95 -20.18 5.68
N SER A 181 -5.62 -20.25 5.61
CA SER A 181 -4.72 -19.18 6.02
C SER A 181 -4.43 -18.24 4.85
N GLY A 182 -4.28 -16.94 5.15
CA GLY A 182 -3.88 -15.94 4.17
C GLY A 182 -2.38 -15.70 4.06
N CYS A 183 -1.56 -16.45 4.81
CA CYS A 183 -0.10 -16.27 4.83
C CYS A 183 0.52 -16.84 3.54
N LEU A 184 1.20 -15.98 2.78
CA LEU A 184 1.86 -16.33 1.52
C LEU A 184 3.37 -16.62 1.68
N GLU A 185 3.87 -16.79 2.91
CA GLU A 185 5.30 -17.09 3.16
C GLU A 185 5.79 -18.31 2.37
N LYS A 186 4.96 -19.35 2.24
CA LYS A 186 5.31 -20.55 1.45
C LYS A 186 5.56 -20.25 -0.02
N TRP A 187 4.92 -19.21 -0.56
CA TRP A 187 5.10 -18.80 -1.94
C TRP A 187 6.37 -17.96 -2.09
N ALA A 188 6.63 -17.06 -1.14
CA ALA A 188 7.86 -16.29 -1.08
C ALA A 188 9.09 -17.22 -1.02
N ARG A 189 9.10 -18.20 -0.11
CA ARG A 189 10.22 -19.18 0.02
C ARG A 189 10.45 -20.05 -1.21
N ARG A 190 9.43 -20.22 -2.07
CA ARG A 190 9.54 -20.96 -3.34
C ARG A 190 9.84 -20.04 -4.53
N ALA A 191 10.19 -18.79 -4.23
CA ALA A 191 10.50 -17.71 -5.16
C ALA A 191 9.38 -17.34 -6.13
N TYR A 192 8.13 -17.52 -5.70
CA TYR A 192 6.94 -17.09 -6.43
C TYR A 192 6.40 -15.73 -5.97
N CYS A 193 6.80 -15.26 -4.79
CA CYS A 193 6.43 -13.94 -4.28
C CYS A 193 7.67 -13.17 -3.85
N CYS A 194 7.90 -12.06 -4.53
CA CYS A 194 8.69 -10.95 -4.06
C CYS A 194 8.02 -9.65 -4.48
#